data_AF-A0AAP0N7H7-F1
#
_entry.id   AF-A0AAP0N7H7-F1
#
_cell.length_a   1.000
_cell.length_b   1.000
_cell.length_c   1.000
_cell.angle_alpha   90.00
_cell.angle_beta   90.00
_cell.angle_gamma   90.00
#
_symmetry.space_group_name_H-M   'P 1'
#
loop_
_entity.id
_entity.type
_entity.pdbx_description
1 polymer ?
#
loop_
_entity_poly.entity_id
_entity_poly.type
_entity_poly.pdbx_seq_one_letter_code
_entity_poly.pdbx_strand_id
1 'polypeptide(L)' 'MEEQVELVGRAFVDHYYHLFDNDRSSLSSLYQPTSMLTFEGQKIQGVDDITAKLNLLPVSINANT' A
#
# COMPACT_ATOMS: atom_id res chain seq x y z
N MET A 1 14.92 -9.50 19.61
CA MET A 1 15.20 -8.78 18.34
C MET A 1 14.23 -9.21 17.26
N GLU A 2 14.02 -10.52 17.03
CA GLU A 2 13.00 -11.03 16.10
C GLU A 2 11.57 -10.56 16.43
N GLU A 3 11.20 -10.60 17.72
CA GLU A 3 9.87 -10.17 18.19
C GLU A 3 9.55 -8.70 17.85
N GLN A 4 10.54 -7.81 17.91
CA GLN A 4 10.34 -6.39 17.59
C GLN A 4 10.10 -6.18 16.09
N VAL A 5 10.76 -6.97 15.23
CA VAL A 5 10.57 -6.91 13.79
C VAL A 5 9.16 -7.40 13.43
N GLU A 6 8.67 -8.45 14.08
CA GLU A 6 7.31 -8.95 13.87
C GLU A 6 6.26 -7.90 14.28
N LEU A 7 6.42 -7.27 15.44
CA LEU A 7 5.51 -6.23 15.92
C LEU A 7 5.44 -5.02 14.97
N VAL A 8 6.60 -4.54 14.52
CA VAL A 8 6.67 -3.40 13.58
C VAL A 8 6.10 -3.79 12.21
N GLY A 9 6.42 -4.99 11.72
CA GLY A 9 5.90 -5.49 10.44
C GLY A 9 4.37 -5.60 10.46
N ARG A 10 3.80 -6.17 11.53
CA ARG A 10 2.35 -6.29 11.69
C ARG A 10 1.68 -4.91 11.74
N ALA A 11 2.19 -4.00 12.56
CA ALA A 11 1.65 -2.64 12.66
C ALA A 11 1.70 -1.90 11.32
N PHE A 12 2.78 -2.07 10.53
CA PHE A 12 2.89 -1.49 9.20
C PHE A 12 1.85 -2.06 8.23
N VAL A 13 1.68 -3.38 8.20
CA VAL A 13 0.70 -4.05 7.33
C VAL A 13 -0.73 -3.60 7.67
N ASP A 14 -1.07 -3.60 8.95
CA ASP A 14 -2.39 -3.16 9.42
C ASP A 14 -2.66 -1.70 9.04
N HIS A 15 -1.67 -0.82 9.21
CA HIS A 15 -1.78 0.58 8.83
C HIS A 15 -1.91 0.77 7.32
N TYR A 16 -1.12 0.05 6.52
CA TYR A 16 -1.15 0.09 5.07
C TYR A 16 -2.53 -0.29 4.52
N TYR A 17 -3.10 -1.42 4.97
CA TYR A 17 -4.42 -1.86 4.52
C TYR A 17 -5.55 -0.96 5.02
N HIS A 18 -5.43 -0.42 6.25
CA HIS A 18 -6.39 0.57 6.74
C HIS A 18 -6.47 1.80 5.82
N LEU A 19 -5.31 2.36 5.43
CA LEU A 19 -5.28 3.47 4.46
C LEU A 19 -5.77 3.02 3.08
N PHE A 20 -5.41 1.82 2.63
CA PHE A 20 -5.85 1.31 1.33
C PHE A 20 -7.38 1.21 1.20
N ASP A 21 -8.08 0.88 2.29
CA ASP A 21 -9.54 0.74 2.27
C ASP A 21 -10.28 2.05 2.55
N ASN A 22 -9.71 2.94 3.39
CA ASN A 22 -10.42 4.12 3.90
C ASN A 22 -9.93 5.44 3.29
N ASP A 23 -8.64 5.56 2.96
CA ASP A 23 -8.04 6.77 2.40
C ASP A 23 -6.75 6.47 1.60
N ARG A 24 -6.93 6.05 0.35
CA ARG A 24 -5.80 5.69 -0.54
C ARG A 24 -4.89 6.86 -0.87
N SER A 25 -5.37 8.09 -0.79
CA SER A 25 -4.56 9.28 -1.07
C SER A 25 -3.41 9.43 -0.06
N SER A 26 -3.65 9.00 1.19
CA SER A 26 -2.68 9.03 2.28
C SER A 26 -1.58 7.97 2.17
N LEU A 27 -1.71 6.98 1.27
CA LEU A 27 -0.66 5.97 1.03
C LEU A 27 0.64 6.57 0.49
N SER A 28 0.59 7.74 -0.13
CA SER A 28 1.77 8.49 -0.57
C SER A 28 2.82 8.65 0.54
N SER A 29 2.38 8.82 1.79
CA SER A 29 3.25 8.97 2.97
C SER A 29 4.09 7.72 3.31
N LEU A 30 3.68 6.53 2.82
CA LEU A 30 4.37 5.27 3.06
C LEU A 30 5.42 4.94 1.99
N TYR A 31 5.51 5.76 0.95
CA TYR A 31 6.45 5.58 -0.15
C TYR A 31 7.52 6.68 -0.17
N GLN A 32 8.64 6.37 -0.82
CA GLN A 32 9.76 7.27 -1.01
C GLN A 32 10.01 7.49 -2.51
N PRO A 33 10.76 8.54 -2.91
CA PRO A 33 11.02 8.83 -4.32
C PRO A 33 11.65 7.67 -5.11
N THR A 34 12.38 6.78 -4.42
CA THR A 34 13.02 5.59 -5.01
C THR A 34 12.22 4.31 -4.82
N SER A 35 11.03 4.37 -4.21
CA SER A 35 10.15 3.21 -4.05
C SER A 35 9.72 2.65 -5.40
N MET A 36 9.50 1.33 -5.41
CA MET A 36 9.04 0.61 -6.59
C MET A 36 7.90 -0.34 -6.22
N LEU A 37 6.80 -0.25 -6.94
CA LEU A 37 5.67 -1.18 -6.89
C LEU A 37 5.70 -2.04 -8.15
N THR A 38 5.55 -3.36 -7.99
CA THR A 38 5.24 -4.24 -9.11
C THR A 38 3.82 -4.76 -8.94
N PHE A 39 2.93 -4.41 -9.87
CA PHE A 39 1.52 -4.80 -9.82
C PHE A 39 1.16 -5.46 -11.15
N GLU A 40 0.73 -6.72 -11.12
CA GLU A 40 0.34 -7.51 -12.31
C GLU A 40 1.42 -7.50 -13.44
N GLY A 41 2.69 -7.56 -13.06
CA GLY A 41 3.83 -7.54 -13.99
C GLY A 41 4.26 -6.15 -14.47
N GLN A 42 3.50 -5.10 -14.15
CA GLN A 42 3.90 -3.71 -14.43
C GLN A 42 4.75 -3.16 -13.28
N LYS A 43 5.93 -2.62 -13.61
CA LYS A 43 6.79 -1.91 -12.66
C LYS A 43 6.46 -0.43 -12.67
N ILE A 44 6.31 0.14 -11.48
CA ILE A 44 5.96 1.54 -11.25
C ILE A 44 6.94 2.10 -10.24
N GLN A 45 7.56 3.24 -10.53
CA GLN A 45 8.60 3.83 -9.70
C GLN A 45 8.20 5.23 -9.24
N GLY A 46 8.49 5.55 -7.98
CA GLY A 46 8.23 6.87 -7.41
C GLY A 46 6.85 7.02 -6.78
N VAL A 47 6.77 7.89 -5.77
CA VAL A 47 5.58 8.09 -4.92
C VAL A 47 4.35 8.48 -5.75
N ASP A 48 4.52 9.41 -6.68
CA ASP A 48 3.42 9.97 -7.46
C ASP A 48 2.76 8.91 -8.35
N ASP A 49 3.56 8.17 -9.12
CA ASP A 49 3.06 7.13 -10.03
C ASP A 49 2.47 5.93 -9.26
N ILE A 50 3.08 5.56 -8.13
CA ILE A 50 2.56 4.51 -7.26
C ILE A 50 1.20 4.92 -6.70
N THR A 51 1.09 6.13 -6.13
CA THR A 51 -0.17 6.64 -5.54
C THR A 51 -1.25 6.77 -6.60
N ALA A 52 -0.91 7.25 -7.80
CA ALA A 52 -1.82 7.31 -8.94
C ALA A 52 -2.35 5.92 -9.32
N LYS A 53 -1.49 4.89 -9.39
CA LYS A 53 -1.93 3.51 -9.65
C LYS A 53 -2.89 3.01 -8.58
N LEU A 54 -2.54 3.18 -7.30
CA LEU A 54 -3.35 2.66 -6.17
C LEU A 54 -4.74 3.31 -6.11
N ASN A 55 -4.83 4.61 -6.40
CA ASN A 55 -6.11 5.32 -6.49
C ASN A 55 -7.01 4.83 -7.63
N LEU A 56 -6.43 4.30 -8.71
CA LEU A 56 -7.17 3.76 -9.85
C LEU A 56 -7.62 2.30 -9.68
N LEU A 57 -7.11 1.59 -8.67
CA LEU A 57 -7.55 0.22 -8.42
C LEU A 57 -9.02 0.21 -7.99
N PRO A 58 -9.80 -0.81 -8.34
CA PRO A 58 -11.13 -0.97 -7.76
C PRO A 58 -11.01 -1.13 -6.23
N VAL A 59 -11.97 -0.57 -5.49
CA VAL A 59 -12.15 -0.93 -4.08
C VAL A 59 -12.71 -2.34 -4.06
N SER A 60 -12.07 -3.24 -3.30
CA SER A 60 -12.58 -4.58 -3.08
C SER A 60 -13.91 -4.45 -2.32
N ILE A 61 -15.02 -4.31 -3.03
CA ILE A 61 -16.32 -4.62 -2.46
C ILE A 61 -16.31 -6.13 -2.34
N ASN A 62 -16.19 -6.63 -1.12
CA ASN A 62 -16.22 -8.06 -0.83
C ASN A 62 -17.52 -8.64 -1.40
N ALA A 63 -17.46 -9.17 -2.62
CA ALA A 63 -18.52 -9.97 -3.22
C ALA A 63 -18.44 -11.39 -2.64
N ASN A 64 -18.70 -11.50 -1.34
CA ASN A 64 -19.06 -12.77 -0.73
C ASN A 64 -20.17 -12.49 0.29
N THR A 65 -21.36 -12.92 -0.09
CA THR A 65 -22.49 -13.21 0.82
C THR A 65 -22.10 -14.34 1.76
#